data_AF-A0A7Y6A700-F1
#
_entry.id   AF-A0A7Y6A700-F1
#
_cell.length_a   1.000
_cell.length_b   1.000
_cell.length_c   1.000
_cell.angle_alpha   90.00
_cell.angle_beta   90.00
_cell.angle_gamma   90.00
#
_symmetry.space_group_name_H-M   'P 1'
#
loop_
_entity.id
_entity.type
_entity.pdbx_description
1 polymer ?
#
loop_
_entity_poly.entity_id
_entity_poly.type
_entity_poly.pdbx_seq_one_letter_code
_entity_poly.pdbx_strand_id
1 'polypeptide(L)'
;MTTPDSTTTKDLDALAASSVHELAAGNLTGPIGHAVARLMREPGLRLATRLYGECAGAPLEDFYQGDNEAGADWSARRKAAIDEYCTPCPVRAACAELAFREKNTHGVHGGLTEEALTVLVKVQHLRLEAARDADKAAIHGRQRRMDTAAEVLKLALRISKYPQQQAEAVRAAAQRRDALRADHRARTGWTTAA
;
A
#
# COMPACT_ATOMS: atom_id res chain seq x y z
N MET A 1 18.32 -31.82 -4.62
CA MET A 1 18.01 -30.78 -5.62
C MET A 1 16.50 -30.62 -5.62
N THR A 2 15.99 -29.69 -4.81
CA THR A 2 14.56 -29.52 -4.54
C THR A 2 13.92 -28.68 -5.65
N THR A 3 12.69 -29.05 -6.01
CA THR A 3 11.85 -28.65 -7.15
C THR A 3 11.50 -27.16 -7.26
N PRO A 4 11.04 -26.68 -8.43
CA PRO A 4 10.75 -25.27 -8.67
C PRO A 4 9.48 -24.80 -7.97
N ASP A 5 9.54 -23.55 -7.53
CA ASP A 5 8.54 -22.78 -6.79
C ASP A 5 7.26 -22.56 -7.63
N SER A 6 6.20 -23.32 -7.35
CA SER A 6 4.92 -23.27 -8.07
C SER A 6 3.84 -22.53 -7.27
N THR A 7 4.16 -21.38 -6.68
CA THR A 7 3.17 -20.56 -5.98
C THR A 7 2.10 -20.10 -6.96
N THR A 8 0.83 -20.47 -6.74
CA THR A 8 -0.27 -20.10 -7.64
C THR A 8 -0.76 -18.68 -7.36
N THR A 9 -1.50 -18.06 -8.30
CA THR A 9 -2.09 -16.72 -8.09
C THR A 9 -2.99 -16.67 -6.85
N LYS A 10 -3.72 -17.75 -6.57
CA LYS A 10 -4.57 -17.87 -5.38
C LYS A 10 -3.76 -17.85 -4.08
N ASP A 11 -2.57 -18.43 -4.09
CA ASP A 11 -1.66 -18.43 -2.94
C ASP A 11 -1.09 -17.03 -2.70
N LEU A 12 -0.79 -16.28 -3.78
CA LEU A 12 -0.35 -14.89 -3.69
C LEU A 12 -1.44 -13.97 -3.15
N ASP A 13 -2.70 -14.16 -3.57
CA ASP A 13 -3.84 -13.39 -3.06
C ASP A 13 -4.08 -13.68 -1.57
N ALA A 14 -3.94 -14.93 -1.15
CA ALA A 14 -4.05 -15.32 0.26
C ALA A 14 -2.94 -14.68 1.11
N LEU A 15 -1.69 -14.69 0.63
CA LEU A 15 -0.57 -14.01 1.29
C LEU A 15 -0.79 -12.49 1.34
N ALA A 16 -1.25 -11.87 0.26
CA ALA A 16 -1.54 -10.44 0.23
C ALA A 16 -2.67 -10.02 1.18
N ALA A 17 -3.54 -10.96 1.57
CA ALA A 17 -4.59 -10.76 2.56
C ALA A 17 -4.12 -10.97 4.01
N SER A 18 -2.93 -11.54 4.24
CA SER A 18 -2.33 -11.69 5.57
C SER A 18 -2.06 -10.35 6.24
N SER A 19 -1.96 -10.38 7.57
CA SER A 19 -1.60 -9.19 8.33
C SER A 19 -0.19 -8.71 7.99
N VAL A 20 0.06 -7.41 8.15
CA VAL A 20 1.39 -6.82 7.91
C VAL A 20 2.46 -7.47 8.81
N HIS A 21 2.09 -7.90 10.02
CA HIS A 21 3.00 -8.61 10.91
C HIS A 21 3.42 -9.99 10.37
N GLU A 22 2.46 -10.80 9.91
CA GLU A 22 2.72 -12.12 9.30
C GLU A 22 3.55 -11.98 8.02
N LEU A 23 3.32 -10.93 7.24
CA LEU A 23 4.10 -10.65 6.04
C LEU A 23 5.54 -10.26 6.36
N ALA A 24 5.74 -9.43 7.38
CA ALA A 24 7.06 -9.04 7.84
C ALA A 24 7.85 -10.19 8.49
N ALA A 25 7.19 -11.22 9.00
CA ALA A 25 7.84 -12.38 9.61
C ALA A 25 8.56 -13.32 8.60
N GLY A 26 8.50 -13.05 7.29
CA GLY A 26 9.27 -13.84 6.31
C GLY A 26 8.87 -13.74 4.84
N ASN A 27 7.94 -12.84 4.46
CA ASN A 27 7.29 -12.88 3.13
C ASN A 27 7.41 -11.58 2.31
N LEU A 28 8.24 -10.60 2.70
CA LEU A 28 8.41 -9.35 1.94
C LEU A 28 9.84 -9.14 1.42
N THR A 29 10.51 -10.25 1.08
CA THR A 29 11.78 -10.29 0.36
C THR A 29 11.71 -11.28 -0.81
N GLY A 30 12.67 -11.20 -1.74
CA GLY A 30 12.74 -12.10 -2.89
C GLY A 30 11.57 -11.97 -3.88
N PRO A 31 11.46 -12.89 -4.87
CA PRO A 31 10.46 -12.81 -5.94
C PRO A 31 9.02 -12.87 -5.44
N ILE A 32 8.71 -13.77 -4.51
CA ILE A 32 7.38 -13.89 -3.89
C ILE A 32 7.04 -12.61 -3.12
N GLY A 33 7.98 -12.10 -2.32
CA GLY A 33 7.73 -10.85 -1.57
C GLY A 33 7.51 -9.65 -2.48
N HIS A 34 8.17 -9.58 -3.63
CA HIS A 34 7.85 -8.58 -4.65
C HIS A 34 6.46 -8.77 -5.26
N ALA A 35 6.02 -10.01 -5.49
CA ALA A 35 4.66 -10.27 -5.96
C ALA A 35 3.61 -9.85 -4.92
N VAL A 36 3.80 -10.23 -3.65
CA VAL A 36 2.91 -9.84 -2.54
C VAL A 36 2.88 -8.32 -2.37
N ALA A 37 4.04 -7.65 -2.33
CA ALA A 37 4.11 -6.19 -2.20
C ALA A 37 3.33 -5.46 -3.31
N ARG A 38 3.35 -5.97 -4.55
CA ARG A 38 2.56 -5.39 -5.65
C ARG A 38 1.05 -5.51 -5.45
N LEU A 39 0.60 -6.55 -4.76
CA LEU A 39 -0.83 -6.75 -4.44
C LEU A 39 -1.26 -5.91 -3.23
N MET A 40 -0.33 -5.53 -2.35
CA MET A 40 -0.63 -4.68 -1.21
C MET A 40 -1.09 -3.28 -1.64
N ARG A 41 -1.87 -2.64 -0.76
CA ARG A 41 -2.25 -1.23 -0.86
C ARG A 41 -1.19 -0.35 -0.20
N GLU A 42 -1.04 0.88 -0.69
CA GLU A 42 -0.08 1.86 -0.16
C GLU A 42 -0.07 1.97 1.38
N PRO A 43 -1.21 2.05 2.10
CA PRO A 43 -1.18 2.12 3.57
C PRO A 43 -0.54 0.89 4.22
N GLY A 44 -0.73 -0.31 3.67
CA GLY A 44 -0.11 -1.54 4.15
C GLY A 44 1.40 -1.55 3.91
N LEU A 45 1.84 -1.08 2.75
CA LEU A 45 3.26 -0.93 2.42
C LEU A 45 3.96 0.06 3.36
N ARG A 46 3.32 1.21 3.63
CA ARG A 46 3.81 2.23 4.56
C ARG A 46 3.88 1.68 5.99
N LEU A 47 2.86 0.94 6.44
CA LEU A 47 2.85 0.32 7.75
C LEU A 47 3.97 -0.73 7.90
N ALA A 48 4.16 -1.59 6.89
CA ALA A 48 5.21 -2.60 6.87
C ALA A 48 6.60 -1.96 7.01
N THR A 49 6.87 -0.95 6.17
CA THR A 49 8.15 -0.23 6.15
C THR A 49 8.41 0.49 7.46
N ARG A 50 7.39 1.13 8.05
CA ARG A 50 7.52 1.87 9.32
C ARG A 50 7.79 0.96 10.52
N LEU A 51 7.12 -0.19 10.59
CA LEU A 51 7.17 -1.06 11.79
C LEU A 51 8.31 -2.07 11.75
N TYR A 52 8.73 -2.51 10.57
CA TYR A 52 9.65 -3.63 10.40
C TYR A 52 10.88 -3.29 9.53
N GLY A 53 11.09 -2.01 9.22
CA GLY A 53 12.28 -1.56 8.52
C GLY A 53 13.48 -1.53 9.45
N GLU A 54 14.53 -2.30 9.14
CA GLU A 54 15.78 -2.34 9.91
C GLU A 54 16.50 -0.98 9.96
N CYS A 55 16.25 -0.11 8.98
CA CYS A 55 16.84 1.23 8.92
C CYS A 55 16.15 2.27 9.83
N ALA A 56 15.14 1.91 10.62
CA ALA A 56 14.34 2.87 11.39
C ALA A 56 15.13 3.72 12.41
N GLY A 57 16.30 3.25 12.85
CA GLY A 57 17.20 3.97 13.75
C GLY A 57 18.49 4.49 13.10
N ALA A 58 18.66 4.27 11.80
CA ALA A 58 19.88 4.64 11.09
C ALA A 58 19.90 6.14 10.71
N PRO A 59 21.09 6.78 10.64
CA PRO A 59 21.23 8.14 10.13
C PRO A 59 20.65 8.29 8.72
N LEU A 60 19.92 9.41 8.46
CA LEU A 60 19.37 9.67 7.12
C LEU A 60 20.46 9.70 6.06
N GLU A 61 21.61 10.28 6.39
CA GLU A 61 22.69 10.47 5.42
C GLU A 61 23.09 9.15 4.79
N ASP A 62 23.06 8.02 5.50
CA ASP A 62 23.44 6.71 4.97
C ASP A 62 22.62 6.28 3.73
N PHE A 63 21.44 6.86 3.56
CA PHE A 63 20.54 6.57 2.45
C PHE A 63 20.41 7.69 1.43
N TYR A 64 20.99 8.87 1.66
CA TYR A 64 20.91 10.02 0.76
C TYR A 64 22.28 10.68 0.56
N GLN A 65 22.59 11.04 -0.69
CA GLN A 65 23.81 11.78 -1.01
C GLN A 65 23.72 13.20 -0.44
N GLY A 66 24.81 13.66 0.20
CA GLY A 66 24.92 15.06 0.64
C GLY A 66 25.20 16.02 -0.53
N ASP A 67 24.74 17.27 -0.43
CA ASP A 67 24.81 18.28 -1.50
C ASP A 67 26.22 18.50 -2.09
N ASN A 68 27.27 18.35 -1.28
CA ASN A 68 28.67 18.53 -1.67
C ASN A 68 29.51 17.24 -1.52
N GLU A 69 28.85 16.08 -1.40
CA GLU A 69 29.55 14.81 -1.24
C GLU A 69 30.11 14.31 -2.57
N ALA A 70 31.38 13.92 -2.58
CA ALA A 70 31.99 13.32 -3.74
C ALA A 70 31.30 11.99 -4.07
N GLY A 71 31.00 11.75 -5.35
CA GLY A 71 30.24 10.56 -5.77
C GLY A 71 30.91 9.22 -5.40
N ALA A 72 32.24 9.18 -5.26
CA ALA A 72 32.96 8.00 -4.80
C ALA A 72 32.69 7.70 -3.31
N ASP A 73 32.70 8.72 -2.47
CA ASP A 73 32.42 8.62 -1.03
C ASP A 73 30.96 8.21 -0.81
N TRP A 74 30.04 8.86 -1.53
CA TRP A 74 28.62 8.47 -1.55
C TRP A 74 28.45 7.01 -1.98
N SER A 75 29.13 6.58 -3.04
CA SER A 75 28.98 5.22 -3.54
C SER A 75 29.50 4.16 -2.57
N ALA A 76 30.55 4.46 -1.81
CA ALA A 76 31.06 3.56 -0.77
C ALA A 76 30.09 3.48 0.41
N ARG A 77 29.60 4.63 0.88
CA ARG A 77 28.71 4.75 2.03
C ARG A 77 27.34 4.12 1.79
N ARG A 78 26.72 4.43 0.64
CA ARG A 78 25.44 3.81 0.25
C ARG A 78 25.53 2.29 0.13
N LYS A 79 26.69 1.76 -0.30
CA LYS A 79 26.92 0.32 -0.38
C LYS A 79 26.96 -0.30 1.02
N ALA A 80 27.70 0.32 1.95
CA ALA A 80 27.73 -0.11 3.35
C ALA A 80 26.32 -0.07 3.97
N ALA A 81 25.55 0.99 3.76
CA ALA A 81 24.18 1.10 4.26
C ALA A 81 23.24 0.03 3.67
N ILE A 82 23.40 -0.31 2.39
CA ILE A 82 22.64 -1.40 1.76
C ILE A 82 23.00 -2.74 2.40
N ASP A 83 24.28 -3.01 2.60
CA ASP A 83 24.76 -4.27 3.16
C ASP A 83 24.34 -4.42 4.64
N GLU A 84 24.42 -3.35 5.43
CA GLU A 84 24.09 -3.32 6.85
C GLU A 84 22.57 -3.35 7.11
N TYR A 85 21.81 -2.48 6.44
CA TYR A 85 20.38 -2.31 6.75
C TYR A 85 19.46 -2.96 5.73
N CYS A 86 19.69 -2.72 4.44
CA CYS A 86 18.75 -3.17 3.43
C CYS A 86 18.81 -4.68 3.22
N THR A 87 19.98 -5.29 3.20
CA THR A 87 20.17 -6.71 2.92
C THR A 87 19.43 -7.62 3.91
N PRO A 88 19.55 -7.43 5.25
CA PRO A 88 18.81 -8.24 6.22
C PRO A 88 17.33 -7.83 6.38
N CYS A 89 16.92 -6.69 5.83
CA CYS A 89 15.59 -6.14 6.09
C CYS A 89 14.46 -7.06 5.58
N PRO A 90 13.49 -7.42 6.43
CA PRO A 90 12.41 -8.34 6.05
C PRO A 90 11.38 -7.70 5.11
N VAL A 91 11.36 -6.38 4.98
CA VAL A 91 10.35 -5.61 4.23
C VAL A 91 10.90 -4.90 2.99
N ARG A 92 12.06 -5.33 2.46
CA ARG A 92 12.69 -4.72 1.27
C ARG A 92 11.76 -4.59 0.08
N ALA A 93 10.98 -5.63 -0.21
CA ALA A 93 10.07 -5.62 -1.36
C ALA A 93 8.94 -4.59 -1.17
N ALA A 94 8.43 -4.47 0.06
CA ALA A 94 7.43 -3.46 0.40
C ALA A 94 8.01 -2.04 0.34
N CYS A 95 9.24 -1.84 0.84
CA CYS A 95 9.94 -0.57 0.78
C CYS A 95 10.16 -0.12 -0.68
N ALA A 96 10.63 -1.02 -1.56
CA ALA A 96 10.82 -0.73 -2.98
C ALA A 96 9.49 -0.41 -3.69
N GLU A 97 8.43 -1.21 -3.47
CA GLU A 97 7.12 -0.94 -4.08
C GLU A 97 6.49 0.37 -3.56
N LEU A 98 6.68 0.71 -2.29
CA LEU A 98 6.24 1.99 -1.74
C LEU A 98 6.95 3.17 -2.44
N ALA A 99 8.27 3.11 -2.55
CA ALA A 99 9.07 4.11 -3.25
C ALA A 99 8.60 4.28 -4.70
N PHE A 100 8.31 3.17 -5.40
CA PHE A 100 7.71 3.21 -6.73
C PHE A 100 6.37 3.93 -6.74
N ARG A 101 5.44 3.62 -5.82
CA ARG A 101 4.11 4.25 -5.77
C ARG A 101 4.17 5.73 -5.45
N GLU A 102 5.08 6.14 -4.57
CA GLU A 102 5.27 7.53 -4.18
C GLU A 102 6.06 8.35 -5.21
N LYS A 103 6.66 7.68 -6.23
CA LYS A 103 7.64 8.29 -7.14
C LYS A 103 8.84 8.88 -6.39
N ASN A 104 9.15 8.32 -5.22
CA ASN A 104 10.34 8.70 -4.47
C ASN A 104 11.51 7.82 -4.92
N THR A 105 12.31 8.33 -5.85
CA THR A 105 13.47 7.61 -6.37
C THR A 105 14.79 8.10 -5.77
N HIS A 106 14.78 9.16 -4.98
CA HIS A 106 16.00 9.72 -4.44
C HIS A 106 16.57 8.84 -3.32
N GLY A 107 17.89 8.66 -3.32
CA GLY A 107 18.57 7.84 -2.31
C GLY A 107 18.38 6.33 -2.48
N VAL A 108 18.37 5.60 -1.36
CA VAL A 108 18.28 4.14 -1.33
C VAL A 108 16.93 3.67 -0.76
N HIS A 109 16.22 2.84 -1.52
CA HIS A 109 14.97 2.22 -1.06
C HIS A 109 14.92 0.73 -1.37
N GLY A 110 14.65 -0.10 -0.36
CA GLY A 110 14.57 -1.56 -0.51
C GLY A 110 15.88 -2.22 -0.99
N GLY A 111 17.02 -1.54 -0.82
CA GLY A 111 18.32 -1.95 -1.35
C GLY A 111 18.54 -1.60 -2.83
N LEU A 112 17.66 -0.79 -3.43
CA LEU A 112 17.84 -0.24 -4.76
C LEU A 112 18.40 1.17 -4.66
N THR A 113 19.37 1.49 -5.51
CA THR A 113 19.89 2.85 -5.64
C THR A 113 18.95 3.73 -6.46
N GLU A 114 19.14 5.04 -6.38
CA GLU A 114 18.37 6.02 -7.14
C GLU A 114 18.36 5.77 -8.64
N GLU A 115 19.51 5.39 -9.21
CA GLU A 115 19.64 5.11 -10.64
C GLU A 115 18.81 3.88 -11.02
N ALA A 116 18.86 2.83 -10.20
CA ALA A 116 18.07 1.62 -10.40
C ALA A 116 16.56 1.89 -10.26
N LEU A 117 16.15 2.64 -9.24
CA LEU A 117 14.75 3.02 -9.02
C LEU A 117 14.21 3.82 -10.19
N THR A 118 14.97 4.81 -10.68
CA THR A 118 14.58 5.66 -11.80
C THR A 118 14.34 4.86 -13.07
N VAL A 119 15.22 3.90 -13.38
CA VAL A 119 15.03 2.99 -14.52
C VAL A 119 13.79 2.12 -14.33
N LEU A 120 13.60 1.53 -13.15
CA LEU A 120 12.48 0.63 -12.88
C LEU A 120 11.12 1.35 -12.92
N VAL A 121 11.03 2.56 -12.38
CA VAL A 121 9.80 3.38 -12.46
C VAL A 121 9.42 3.67 -13.90
N LYS A 122 10.39 4.00 -14.76
CA LYS A 122 10.14 4.23 -16.20
C LYS A 122 9.65 2.97 -16.90
N VAL A 123 10.35 1.86 -16.70
CA VAL A 123 10.01 0.56 -17.31
C VAL A 123 8.62 0.09 -16.87
N GLN A 124 8.24 0.33 -15.62
CA GLN A 124 7.00 -0.19 -15.03
C GLN A 124 5.87 0.84 -14.96
N HIS A 125 5.97 1.98 -15.66
CA HIS A 125 5.08 3.12 -15.47
C HIS A 125 3.59 2.77 -15.56
N LEU A 126 3.17 2.00 -16.59
CA LEU A 126 1.77 1.58 -16.77
C LEU A 126 1.24 0.78 -15.57
N ARG A 127 2.04 -0.18 -15.08
CA ARG A 127 1.67 -1.00 -13.90
C ARG A 127 1.53 -0.13 -12.66
N LEU A 128 2.47 0.77 -12.45
CA LEU A 128 2.51 1.66 -11.29
C LEU A 128 1.38 2.69 -11.32
N GLU A 129 1.02 3.21 -12.49
CA GLU A 129 -0.15 4.08 -12.67
C GLU A 129 -1.44 3.34 -12.31
N ALA A 130 -1.65 2.14 -12.82
CA ALA A 130 -2.80 1.31 -12.46
C ALA A 130 -2.87 1.03 -10.94
N ALA A 131 -1.72 0.73 -10.31
CA ALA A 131 -1.65 0.52 -8.86
C ALA A 131 -2.06 1.78 -8.07
N ARG A 132 -1.53 2.96 -8.44
CA ARG A 132 -1.88 4.25 -7.81
C ARG A 132 -3.35 4.60 -8.01
N ASP A 133 -3.90 4.38 -9.20
CA ASP A 133 -5.31 4.65 -9.47
C ASP A 133 -6.21 3.73 -8.67
N ALA A 134 -5.82 2.47 -8.50
CA ALA A 134 -6.53 1.54 -7.63
C ALA A 134 -6.47 1.97 -6.14
N ASP A 135 -5.34 2.52 -5.68
CA ASP A 135 -5.21 3.07 -4.32
C ASP A 135 -6.09 4.30 -4.12
N LYS A 136 -6.08 5.26 -5.06
CA LYS A 136 -6.99 6.42 -5.07
C LYS A 136 -8.46 5.98 -5.08
N ALA A 137 -8.82 5.02 -5.92
CA ALA A 137 -10.17 4.49 -6.01
C ALA A 137 -10.62 3.86 -4.68
N ALA A 138 -9.73 3.16 -3.96
CA ALA A 138 -10.01 2.62 -2.64
C ALA A 138 -10.26 3.72 -1.60
N ILE A 139 -9.43 4.77 -1.59
CA ILE A 139 -9.58 5.94 -0.70
C ILE A 139 -10.91 6.66 -0.98
N HIS A 140 -11.16 7.03 -2.24
CA HIS A 140 -12.40 7.70 -2.64
C HIS A 140 -13.62 6.83 -2.36
N GLY A 141 -13.52 5.51 -2.59
CA GLY A 141 -14.58 4.57 -2.27
C GLY A 141 -14.89 4.53 -0.77
N ARG A 142 -13.87 4.54 0.10
CA ARG A 142 -14.05 4.63 1.56
C ARG A 142 -14.69 5.96 1.94
N GLN A 143 -14.20 7.07 1.39
CA GLN A 143 -14.72 8.40 1.68
C GLN A 143 -16.21 8.51 1.32
N ARG A 144 -16.59 8.11 0.09
CA ARG A 144 -18.00 8.09 -0.33
C ARG A 144 -18.90 7.31 0.64
N ARG A 145 -18.43 6.14 1.11
CA ARG A 145 -19.20 5.34 2.09
C ARG A 145 -19.37 6.09 3.41
N MET A 146 -18.33 6.76 3.90
CA MET A 146 -18.41 7.57 5.12
C MET A 146 -19.31 8.78 4.94
N ASP A 147 -19.21 9.49 3.82
CA ASP A 147 -20.02 10.68 3.52
C ASP A 147 -21.50 10.32 3.45
N THR A 148 -21.86 9.24 2.76
CA THR A 148 -23.26 8.80 2.70
C THR A 148 -23.76 8.31 4.07
N ALA A 149 -22.91 7.66 4.87
CA ALA A 149 -23.28 7.30 6.24
C ALA A 149 -23.51 8.54 7.13
N ALA A 150 -22.66 9.57 7.00
CA ALA A 150 -22.82 10.83 7.69
C ALA A 150 -24.08 11.59 7.23
N GLU A 151 -24.42 11.53 5.95
CA GLU A 151 -25.66 12.10 5.41
C GLU A 151 -26.90 11.48 6.08
N VAL A 152 -26.93 10.16 6.24
CA VAL A 152 -28.02 9.45 6.95
C VAL A 152 -28.17 9.99 8.37
N LEU A 153 -27.06 10.10 9.13
CA LEU A 153 -27.08 10.60 10.51
C LEU A 153 -27.56 12.06 10.54
N LYS A 154 -27.04 12.91 9.66
CA LYS A 154 -27.44 14.32 9.57
C LYS A 154 -28.93 14.48 9.28
N LEU A 155 -29.48 13.68 8.37
CA LEU A 155 -30.90 13.70 8.05
C LEU A 155 -31.76 13.14 9.19
N ALA A 156 -31.30 12.10 9.89
CA ALA A 156 -32.03 11.49 10.99
C ALA A 156 -32.10 12.39 12.23
N LEU A 157 -31.01 13.12 12.53
CA LEU A 157 -30.92 14.01 13.69
C LEU A 157 -31.54 15.39 13.46
N ARG A 158 -31.88 15.74 12.22
CA ARG A 158 -32.49 17.04 11.89
C ARG A 158 -33.89 17.13 12.53
N ILE A 159 -34.21 18.23 13.20
CA ILE A 159 -35.60 18.52 13.57
C ILE A 159 -36.31 19.08 12.33
N SER A 160 -37.38 18.43 11.88
CA SER A 160 -38.15 18.83 10.70
C SER A 160 -39.59 19.15 11.05
N LYS A 161 -40.13 20.20 10.41
CA LYS A 161 -41.57 20.48 10.39
C LYS A 161 -42.37 19.42 9.61
N TYR A 162 -41.69 18.68 8.72
CA TYR A 162 -42.28 17.67 7.84
C TYR A 162 -41.65 16.29 8.12
N PRO A 163 -42.15 15.54 9.13
CA PRO A 163 -41.53 14.29 9.56
C PRO A 163 -41.63 13.18 8.50
N GLN A 164 -42.70 13.13 7.71
CA GLN A 164 -42.85 12.12 6.64
C GLN A 164 -41.82 12.31 5.52
N GLN A 165 -41.64 13.54 5.03
CA GLN A 165 -40.63 13.89 4.04
C GLN A 165 -39.21 13.64 4.57
N GLN A 166 -38.97 13.95 5.84
CA GLN A 166 -37.69 13.65 6.48
C GLN A 166 -37.44 12.13 6.53
N ALA A 167 -38.43 11.34 6.96
CA ALA A 167 -38.30 9.89 7.01
C ALA A 167 -38.02 9.28 5.63
N GLU A 168 -38.63 9.82 4.58
CA GLU A 168 -38.34 9.43 3.19
C GLU A 168 -36.91 9.79 2.77
N ALA A 169 -36.44 11.00 3.08
CA ALA A 169 -35.07 11.40 2.81
C ALA A 169 -34.05 10.51 3.55
N VAL A 170 -34.32 10.15 4.80
CA VAL A 170 -33.49 9.20 5.57
C VAL A 170 -33.48 7.83 4.91
N ARG A 171 -34.64 7.30 4.48
CA ARG A 171 -34.72 6.01 3.77
C ARG A 171 -33.92 6.03 2.47
N ALA A 172 -34.06 7.08 1.66
CA ALA A 172 -33.33 7.22 0.40
C ALA A 172 -31.81 7.30 0.62
N ALA A 173 -31.35 8.05 1.63
CA ALA A 173 -29.93 8.11 1.99
C ALA A 173 -29.40 6.76 2.50
N ALA A 174 -30.20 6.03 3.29
CA ALA A 174 -29.84 4.70 3.77
C ALA A 174 -29.70 3.70 2.62
N GLN A 175 -30.61 3.72 1.64
CA GLN A 175 -30.52 2.89 0.44
C GLN A 175 -29.24 3.17 -0.36
N ARG A 176 -28.85 4.45 -0.54
CA ARG A 176 -27.58 4.80 -1.19
C ARG A 176 -26.36 4.25 -0.44
N ARG A 177 -26.33 4.40 0.89
CA ARG A 177 -25.27 3.86 1.75
C ARG A 177 -25.17 2.34 1.57
N ASP A 178 -26.31 1.66 1.61
CA ASP A 178 -26.36 0.20 1.57
C ASP A 178 -25.95 -0.34 0.20
N ALA A 179 -26.32 0.34 -0.90
CA ALA A 179 -25.80 0.05 -2.23
C ALA A 179 -24.27 0.16 -2.30
N LEU A 180 -23.68 1.25 -1.76
CA LEU A 180 -22.22 1.41 -1.73
C LEU A 180 -21.50 0.35 -0.87
N ARG A 181 -22.15 -0.14 0.19
CA ARG A 181 -21.64 -1.24 1.02
C ARG A 181 -21.73 -2.58 0.30
N ALA A 182 -22.84 -2.85 -0.38
CA ALA A 182 -23.01 -4.06 -1.18
C ALA A 182 -21.97 -4.13 -2.31
N ASP A 183 -21.80 -3.03 -3.05
CA ASP A 183 -20.76 -2.87 -4.06
C ASP A 183 -19.36 -3.14 -3.53
N HIS A 184 -19.04 -2.62 -2.35
CA HIS A 184 -17.74 -2.84 -1.73
C HIS A 184 -17.54 -4.31 -1.37
N ARG A 185 -18.54 -4.93 -0.74
CA ARG A 185 -18.53 -6.33 -0.35
C ARG A 185 -18.34 -7.25 -1.57
N ALA A 186 -19.09 -7.01 -2.64
CA ALA A 186 -18.96 -7.75 -3.89
C ALA A 186 -17.53 -7.67 -4.46
N ARG A 187 -16.94 -6.45 -4.48
CA ARG A 187 -15.56 -6.26 -4.97
C ARG A 187 -14.49 -6.91 -4.09
N THR A 188 -14.74 -7.06 -2.79
CA THR A 188 -13.77 -7.68 -1.86
C THR A 188 -14.02 -9.18 -1.65
N GLY A 189 -14.90 -9.81 -2.44
CA GLY A 189 -15.21 -11.23 -2.32
C GLY A 189 -16.06 -11.59 -1.09
N TRP A 190 -16.65 -10.59 -0.42
CA TRP A 190 -17.63 -10.81 0.64
C TRP A 190 -19.00 -10.94 -0.02
N THR A 191 -19.30 -12.08 -0.65
CA THR A 191 -20.69 -12.34 -1.05
C THR A 191 -21.53 -12.52 0.21
N THR A 192 -22.78 -12.03 0.18
CA THR A 192 -23.78 -12.30 1.23
C THR A 192 -23.79 -13.80 1.51
N ALA A 193 -23.56 -14.19 2.76
CA ALA A 193 -23.97 -15.51 3.23
C ALA A 193 -25.43 -15.69 2.78
N ALA A 194 -25.68 -16.80 2.09
CA ALA A 194 -27.00 -17.20 1.63
C ALA A 194 -28.02 -17.21 2.78
#